data_AF-A0A3S3R8J5-F1
#
_entry.id   AF-A0A3S3R8J5-F1
#
_cell.length_a   1.000
_cell.length_b   1.000
_cell.length_c   1.000
_cell.angle_alpha   90.00
_cell.angle_beta   90.00
_cell.angle_gamma   90.00
#
_symmetry.space_group_name_H-M   'P 1'
#
loop_
_entity.id
_entity.type
_entity.pdbx_description
1 polymer ?
#
loop_
_entity_poly.entity_id
_entity_poly.type
_entity_poly.pdbx_seq_one_letter_code
_entity_poly.pdbx_strand_id
1 'polypeptide(L)'
;EQARIKIGSDEYEFSITLTAATMEFRSVRLPKTAGTEDGDGDDAESFEGQVLERISLFEDGIELVNELFRLFINIRASSGWSDELVKIREWVHSGADRLAR
;
A
#
# COMPACT_ATOMS: atom_id res chain seq x y z
N GLU A 1 -4.46 -8.53 15.43
CA GLU A 1 -5.08 -7.42 14.69
C GLU A 1 -4.36 -7.22 13.36
N GLN A 2 -5.07 -6.79 12.30
CA GLN A 2 -4.50 -6.56 10.96
C GLN A 2 -5.12 -5.34 10.29
N ALA A 3 -4.35 -4.65 9.45
CA ALA A 3 -4.83 -3.56 8.60
C ALA A 3 -4.81 -4.02 7.14
N ARG A 4 -5.86 -3.70 6.39
CA ARG A 4 -5.93 -3.92 4.94
C ARG A 4 -5.95 -2.58 4.25
N ILE A 5 -5.00 -2.36 3.36
CA ILE A 5 -4.75 -1.08 2.73
C ILE A 5 -4.81 -1.29 1.23
N LYS A 6 -5.58 -0.44 0.55
CA LYS A 6 -5.60 -0.31 -0.90
C LYS A 6 -5.06 1.06 -1.24
N ILE A 7 -4.03 1.12 -2.08
CA ILE A 7 -3.38 2.37 -2.46
C ILE A 7 -3.18 2.37 -3.97
N GLY A 8 -3.65 3.42 -4.64
CA GLY A 8 -3.54 3.59 -6.07
C GLY A 8 -4.86 4.03 -6.71
N SER A 9 -4.87 4.05 -8.05
CA SER A 9 -6.05 4.31 -8.88
C SER A 9 -6.09 3.30 -10.02
N ASP A 10 -7.31 2.88 -10.37
CA ASP A 10 -7.60 2.04 -11.54
C ASP A 10 -6.72 0.77 -11.62
N GLU A 11 -5.94 0.62 -12.69
CA GLU A 11 -5.11 -0.56 -12.94
C GLU A 11 -3.82 -0.59 -12.12
N TYR A 12 -3.41 0.55 -11.55
CA TYR A 12 -2.22 0.69 -10.72
C TYR A 12 -2.58 0.76 -9.22
N GLU A 13 -3.19 -0.32 -8.71
CA GLU A 13 -3.58 -0.46 -7.29
C GLU A 13 -2.77 -1.55 -6.57
N PHE A 14 -2.13 -1.18 -5.46
CA PHE A 14 -1.58 -2.10 -4.48
C PHE A 14 -2.65 -2.48 -3.46
N SER A 15 -2.80 -3.77 -3.16
CA SER A 15 -3.57 -4.25 -2.00
C SER A 15 -2.66 -4.98 -1.01
N ILE A 16 -2.47 -4.40 0.17
CA ILE A 16 -1.52 -4.87 1.18
C ILE A 16 -2.26 -5.17 2.49
N THR A 17 -1.93 -6.29 3.13
CA THR A 17 -2.33 -6.60 4.51
C THR A 17 -1.12 -6.56 5.42
N LEU A 18 -1.17 -5.73 6.46
CA LEU A 18 -0.12 -5.61 7.48
C LEU A 18 -0.60 -6.16 8.82
N THR A 19 0.27 -6.87 9.53
CA THR A 19 0.01 -7.25 10.93
C THR A 19 0.27 -6.06 11.86
N ALA A 20 -0.54 -5.90 12.92
CA ALA A 20 -0.42 -4.71 13.76
C ALA A 20 0.88 -4.65 14.58
N ALA A 21 1.36 -5.80 15.08
CA ALA A 21 2.47 -5.83 16.03
C ALA A 21 3.84 -5.60 15.38
N THR A 22 4.05 -6.14 14.18
CA THR A 22 5.35 -6.14 13.49
C THR A 22 5.33 -5.42 12.15
N MET A 23 4.16 -4.92 11.72
CA MET A 23 3.95 -4.39 10.36
C MET A 23 4.37 -5.39 9.28
N GLU A 24 4.24 -6.68 9.55
CA GLU A 24 4.61 -7.72 8.60
C GLU A 24 3.61 -7.77 7.44
N PHE A 25 4.14 -7.81 6.22
CA PHE A 25 3.37 -8.00 5.01
C PHE A 25 2.83 -9.44 4.96
N ARG A 26 1.52 -9.61 5.17
CA ARG A 26 0.85 -10.92 5.15
C ARG A 26 0.35 -11.28 3.75
N SER A 27 -0.22 -10.32 3.04
CA SER A 27 -0.80 -10.52 1.72
C SER A 27 -0.51 -9.27 0.90
N VAL A 28 0.11 -9.44 -0.26
CA VAL A 28 0.42 -8.36 -1.19
C VAL A 28 -0.11 -8.77 -2.56
N ARG A 29 -1.03 -7.96 -3.09
CA ARG A 29 -1.42 -8.01 -4.49
C ARG A 29 -0.82 -6.80 -5.17
N LEU A 30 0.01 -7.08 -6.17
CA LEU A 30 0.65 -6.08 -7.01
C LEU A 30 -0.35 -5.54 -8.04
N PRO A 31 -0.11 -4.32 -8.56
CA PRO A 31 -0.77 -3.81 -9.75
C PRO A 31 -0.81 -4.83 -10.88
N LYS A 32 -1.86 -4.76 -11.69
CA LYS A 32 -1.90 -5.50 -12.95
C LYS A 32 -1.05 -4.72 -13.94
N THR A 33 0.00 -5.35 -14.45
CA THR A 33 0.80 -4.76 -15.52
C THR A 33 0.72 -5.64 -16.76
N ALA A 34 0.99 -5.05 -17.93
CA ALA A 34 0.87 -5.71 -19.23
C ALA A 34 1.63 -7.06 -19.29
N GLY A 35 2.76 -7.19 -18.57
CA GLY A 35 3.54 -8.44 -18.51
C GLY A 35 2.95 -9.56 -17.65
N THR A 36 1.93 -9.28 -16.84
CA THR A 36 1.34 -10.28 -15.90
C THR A 36 0.06 -10.93 -16.39
N GLU A 37 -0.55 -10.44 -17.47
CA GLU A 37 -1.81 -10.96 -18.03
C GLU A 37 -1.61 -11.86 -19.27
N ASP A 38 -0.54 -11.66 -20.03
CA ASP A 38 -0.29 -12.41 -21.26
C ASP A 38 0.61 -13.63 -20.99
N GLY A 39 -0.02 -14.80 -20.93
CA GLY A 39 0.62 -16.11 -20.75
C GLY A 39 1.46 -16.61 -21.93
N ASP A 40 2.07 -15.72 -22.72
CA ASP A 40 3.03 -16.07 -23.79
C ASP A 40 4.42 -16.30 -23.17
N GLY A 41 4.50 -17.37 -22.38
CA GLY A 41 5.68 -17.79 -21.62
C GLY A 41 6.48 -18.91 -22.26
N ASP A 42 6.65 -18.90 -23.59
CA ASP A 42 7.46 -19.92 -24.28
C ASP A 42 8.94 -19.51 -24.45
N ASP A 43 9.28 -18.24 -24.22
CA ASP A 43 10.66 -17.71 -24.27
C ASP A 43 11.21 -17.34 -22.88
N ALA A 44 12.41 -17.83 -22.57
CA ALA A 44 13.07 -17.63 -21.28
C ALA A 44 13.36 -16.15 -20.96
N GLU A 45 13.61 -15.33 -21.97
CA GLU A 45 13.85 -13.88 -21.83
C GLU A 45 12.57 -13.13 -21.42
N SER A 46 11.40 -13.55 -21.93
CA SER A 46 10.09 -13.01 -21.52
C SER A 46 9.81 -13.32 -20.06
N PHE A 47 10.11 -14.55 -19.61
CA PHE A 47 9.94 -14.94 -18.21
C PHE A 47 10.86 -14.14 -17.27
N GLU A 48 12.13 -13.95 -17.62
CA GLU A 48 13.06 -13.15 -16.82
C GLU A 48 12.56 -11.71 -16.67
N GLY A 49 12.10 -11.10 -17.77
CA GLY A 49 11.50 -9.76 -17.75
C GLY A 49 10.30 -9.66 -16.81
N GLN A 50 9.38 -10.63 -16.87
CA GLN A 50 8.21 -10.67 -15.98
C GLN A 50 8.61 -10.82 -14.50
N VAL A 51 9.62 -11.63 -14.20
CA VAL A 51 10.12 -11.79 -12.83
C VAL A 51 10.73 -10.48 -12.31
N LEU A 52 11.57 -9.82 -13.11
CA LEU A 52 12.19 -8.55 -12.75
C LEU A 52 11.15 -7.45 -12.54
N GLU A 53 10.13 -7.37 -13.39
CA GLU A 53 9.02 -6.45 -13.23
C GLU A 53 8.27 -6.68 -11.90
N ARG A 54 7.98 -7.93 -11.56
CA ARG A 54 7.33 -8.26 -10.28
C ARG A 54 8.19 -7.88 -9.08
N ILE A 55 9.50 -8.07 -9.14
CA ILE A 55 10.43 -7.66 -8.08
C ILE A 55 10.38 -6.14 -7.91
N SER A 56 10.47 -5.38 -9.02
CA SER A 56 10.36 -3.91 -8.98
C SER A 56 9.05 -3.45 -8.33
N LEU A 57 7.92 -4.07 -8.67
CA LEU A 57 6.63 -3.73 -8.05
C LEU A 57 6.59 -4.05 -6.54
N PHE A 58 7.27 -5.11 -6.09
CA PHE A 58 7.41 -5.37 -4.66
C PHE A 58 8.25 -4.30 -3.97
N GLU A 59 9.36 -3.88 -4.58
CA GLU A 59 10.21 -2.81 -4.06
C GLU A 59 9.42 -1.50 -3.94
N ASP A 60 8.69 -1.11 -4.98
CA ASP A 60 7.80 0.06 -4.97
C ASP A 60 6.74 -0.02 -3.86
N GLY A 61 6.11 -1.18 -3.70
CA GLY A 61 5.10 -1.39 -2.66
C GLY A 61 5.66 -1.30 -1.24
N ILE A 62 6.89 -1.78 -1.04
CA ILE A 62 7.61 -1.69 0.24
C ILE A 62 8.02 -0.23 0.51
N GLU A 63 8.60 0.45 -0.48
CA GLU A 63 8.98 1.85 -0.38
C GLU A 63 7.77 2.74 -0.05
N LEU A 64 6.64 2.52 -0.72
CA LEU A 64 5.39 3.22 -0.45
C LEU A 64 4.95 3.10 1.01
N VAL A 65 4.95 1.89 1.57
CA VAL A 65 4.58 1.68 2.99
C VAL A 65 5.59 2.35 3.92
N ASN A 66 6.89 2.27 3.59
CA ASN A 66 7.95 2.91 4.38
C ASN A 66 7.83 4.43 4.38
N GLU A 67 7.54 5.05 3.23
CA GLU A 67 7.36 6.50 3.14
C GLU A 67 6.10 6.98 3.87
N LEU A 68 4.99 6.22 3.81
CA LEU A 68 3.80 6.50 4.61
C LEU A 68 4.10 6.41 6.11
N PHE A 69 4.86 5.40 6.53
CA PHE A 69 5.26 5.27 7.93
C PHE A 69 6.22 6.37 8.35
N ARG A 70 7.18 6.74 7.50
CA ARG A 70 8.11 7.86 7.72
C ARG A 70 7.35 9.17 7.87
N LEU A 71 6.38 9.45 6.99
CA LEU A 71 5.51 10.62 7.08
C LEU A 71 4.75 10.64 8.41
N PHE A 72 4.15 9.49 8.79
CA PHE A 72 3.47 9.37 10.08
C PHE A 72 4.41 9.68 11.24
N ILE A 73 5.59 9.06 11.32
CA ILE A 73 6.54 9.27 12.42
C ILE A 73 7.00 10.73 12.50
N ASN A 74 7.31 11.35 11.36
CA ASN A 74 7.73 12.74 11.31
C ASN A 74 6.67 13.67 11.90
N ILE A 75 5.40 13.48 11.53
CA ILE A 75 4.30 14.30 12.08
C ILE A 75 4.06 13.95 13.54
N ARG A 76 4.04 12.66 13.88
CA ARG A 76 3.73 12.13 15.22
C ARG A 76 4.73 12.57 16.28
N ALA A 77 5.99 12.73 15.90
CA ALA A 77 7.09 13.20 16.77
C ALA A 77 7.28 14.73 16.72
N SER A 78 6.61 15.43 15.81
CA SER A 78 6.68 16.89 15.72
C SER A 78 5.82 17.59 16.77
N SER A 79 6.05 18.90 16.95
CA SER A 79 5.18 19.77 17.74
C SER A 79 3.78 19.94 17.14
N GLY A 80 3.60 19.65 15.84
CA GLY A 80 2.32 19.75 15.13
C GLY A 80 1.37 18.58 15.35
N TRP A 81 1.77 17.56 16.13
CA TRP A 81 0.95 16.36 16.36
C TRP A 81 -0.42 16.68 16.95
N SER A 82 -0.50 17.63 17.89
CA SER A 82 -1.76 18.00 18.53
C SER A 82 -2.81 18.45 17.53
N ASP A 83 -2.40 19.26 16.55
CA ASP A 83 -3.30 19.78 15.50
C ASP A 83 -3.68 18.68 14.52
N GLU A 84 -2.73 17.84 14.11
CA GLU A 84 -3.01 16.73 13.21
C GLU A 84 -3.96 15.70 13.84
N LEU A 85 -3.82 15.45 15.14
CA LEU A 85 -4.68 14.54 15.88
C LEU A 85 -6.13 15.03 15.93
N VAL A 86 -6.38 16.35 15.94
CA VAL A 86 -7.74 16.91 15.80
C VAL A 86 -8.32 16.55 14.43
N LYS A 87 -7.57 16.79 13.35
CA LYS A 87 -8.01 16.45 11.98
C LYS A 87 -8.28 14.95 11.80
N ILE A 88 -7.42 14.09 12.34
CA ILE A 88 -7.60 12.63 12.30
C ILE A 88 -8.89 12.25 13.00
N ARG A 89 -9.16 12.81 14.18
CA ARG A 89 -10.42 12.55 14.90
C ARG A 89 -11.61 13.01 14.08
N GLU A 90 -11.61 14.23 13.56
CA GLU A 90 -12.70 14.73 12.71
C GLU A 90 -12.95 13.83 11.50
N TRP A 91 -11.87 13.40 10.83
CA TRP A 91 -11.95 12.48 9.70
C TRP A 91 -12.62 11.15 10.08
N VAL A 92 -12.19 10.52 11.19
CA VAL A 92 -12.79 9.26 11.68
C VAL A 92 -14.27 9.41 11.98
N HIS A 93 -14.69 10.50 12.63
CA HIS A 93 -16.11 10.76 12.92
C HIS A 93 -16.90 10.97 11.61
N SER A 94 -16.35 11.76 10.68
CA SER A 94 -17.02 12.02 9.38
C SER A 94 -17.15 10.77 8.51
N GLY A 95 -16.21 9.83 8.61
CA GLY A 95 -16.25 8.55 7.90
C GLY A 95 -17.29 7.59 8.49
N ALA A 96 -17.38 7.55 9.83
CA ALA A 96 -18.42 6.78 10.52
C ALA A 96 -19.82 7.27 10.15
N ASP A 97 -20.04 8.58 10.09
CA ASP A 97 -21.32 9.18 9.68
C ASP A 97 -21.68 8.88 8.22
N ARG A 98 -20.67 8.75 7.35
CA ARG A 98 -20.87 8.42 5.93
C ARG A 98 -21.26 6.96 5.69
N LEU A 99 -20.86 6.05 6.56
CA LEU A 99 -21.22 4.62 6.52
C LEU A 99 -22.55 4.33 7.22
N ALA A 100 -23.04 5.25 8.06
CA ALA A 100 -24.32 5.14 8.77
C ALA A 100 -25.54 5.67 7.97
N ARG A 101 -25.33 6.17 6.75
CA ARG A 101 -26.37 6.57 5.79
C ARG A 101 -26.43 5.59 4.64
#